data_AF-A0A918SQU8-F1
#
_entry.id   AF-A0A918SQU8-F1
#
_cell.length_a   1.000
_cell.length_b   1.000
_cell.length_c   1.000
_cell.angle_alpha   90.00
_cell.angle_beta   90.00
_cell.angle_gamma   90.00
#
_symmetry.space_group_name_H-M   'P 1'
#
loop_
_entity.id
_entity.type
_entity.pdbx_description
1 polymer ?
#
loop_
_entity_poly.entity_id
_entity_poly.type
_entity_poly.pdbx_seq_one_letter_code
_entity_poly.pdbx_strand_id
1 'polypeptide(L)'
;MHIRQVHEERTLPVESRRQGPERVLWVRLRPYPKRVGSSVLMAGRETVFLGCGEHAGRRLEPSCGDRRRRAHVSSDGLEGKLVRDRIPEIIRENGAVPVTYVADRDEYRARLRAKLGEEVAEFLEADADSAPEELAGILEVIQALAEDMGLEPEQLEKIRRAKADERGGFADRVVWTGNR
;
A
#
# COMPACT_ATOMS: atom_id res chain seq x y z
N MET A 1 -14.16 54.44 -46.37
CA MET A 1 -14.63 53.17 -47.00
C MET A 1 -14.90 52.20 -45.85
N HIS A 2 -16.17 51.93 -45.52
CA HIS A 2 -16.99 50.79 -45.99
C HIS A 2 -16.48 49.43 -45.48
N ILE A 3 -17.23 48.45 -44.95
CA ILE A 3 -18.64 48.18 -44.59
C ILE A 3 -18.59 46.91 -43.67
N ARG A 4 -19.67 46.73 -42.88
CA ARG A 4 -20.18 45.60 -42.05
C ARG A 4 -19.91 44.13 -42.46
N GLN A 5 -19.92 43.21 -41.48
CA GLN A 5 -20.89 42.10 -41.21
C GLN A 5 -20.33 41.23 -40.04
N VAL A 6 -20.97 40.85 -38.91
CA VAL A 6 -22.20 40.10 -38.49
C VAL A 6 -22.40 38.65 -38.96
N HIS A 7 -22.64 37.78 -37.96
CA HIS A 7 -23.09 36.36 -37.90
C HIS A 7 -22.02 35.29 -38.20
N GLU A 8 -21.97 34.12 -37.54
CA GLU A 8 -23.07 33.25 -37.12
C GLU A 8 -22.60 32.18 -36.10
N GLU A 9 -23.45 31.84 -35.13
CA GLU A 9 -23.32 30.74 -34.19
C GLU A 9 -23.33 29.38 -34.91
N ARG A 10 -22.49 28.44 -34.47
CA ARG A 10 -22.69 27.01 -34.73
C ARG A 10 -22.47 26.21 -33.46
N THR A 11 -23.52 26.17 -32.64
CA THR A 11 -23.78 25.11 -31.68
C THR A 11 -23.99 23.80 -32.44
N LEU A 12 -23.18 22.77 -32.16
CA LEU A 12 -23.44 21.41 -32.63
C LEU A 12 -24.31 20.67 -31.60
N PRO A 13 -25.23 19.80 -32.06
CA PRO A 13 -26.35 19.31 -31.26
C PRO A 13 -25.95 18.24 -30.23
N VAL A 14 -26.61 18.34 -29.07
CA VAL A 14 -26.83 17.24 -28.13
C VAL A 14 -27.78 16.25 -28.78
N GLU A 15 -27.32 15.03 -29.04
CA GLU A 15 -28.22 13.88 -29.22
C GLU A 15 -27.85 12.74 -28.27
N SER A 16 -28.90 12.35 -27.54
CA SER A 16 -28.92 11.38 -26.47
C SER A 16 -28.87 9.94 -26.98
N ARG A 17 -28.18 9.06 -26.25
CA ARG A 17 -28.71 7.73 -25.97
C ARG A 17 -28.57 7.40 -24.50
N ARG A 18 -29.70 7.56 -23.79
CA ARG A 18 -29.95 6.83 -22.54
C ARG A 18 -30.26 5.38 -22.91
N GLN A 19 -29.47 4.44 -22.40
CA GLN A 19 -29.89 3.05 -22.24
C GLN A 19 -29.39 2.54 -20.88
N GLY A 20 -30.35 2.24 -20.00
CA GLY A 20 -30.27 1.22 -18.94
C GLY A 20 -29.43 1.52 -17.69
N PRO A 21 -30.00 1.37 -16.47
CA PRO A 21 -29.23 1.36 -15.24
C PRO A 21 -28.52 0.01 -15.07
N GLU A 22 -27.42 0.01 -14.34
CA GLU A 22 -26.57 -1.15 -14.01
C GLU A 22 -25.61 -1.61 -15.11
N ARG A 23 -24.65 -0.73 -15.43
CA ARG A 23 -23.27 -1.21 -15.57
C ARG A 23 -22.46 -0.53 -14.49
N VAL A 24 -22.14 -1.27 -13.44
CA VAL A 24 -20.99 -0.97 -12.59
C VAL A 24 -19.79 -0.99 -13.54
N LEU A 25 -19.42 0.20 -14.04
CA LEU A 25 -18.11 0.40 -14.63
C LEU A 25 -17.15 0.19 -13.47
N TRP A 26 -16.67 -1.04 -13.32
CA TRP A 26 -15.43 -1.27 -12.62
C TRP A 26 -14.39 -0.46 -13.36
N VAL A 27 -14.14 0.78 -12.90
CA VAL A 27 -12.82 1.37 -13.04
C VAL A 27 -11.95 0.45 -12.19
N ARG A 28 -11.50 -0.63 -12.82
CA ARG A 28 -10.32 -1.35 -12.39
C ARG A 28 -9.27 -0.25 -12.42
N LEU A 29 -8.96 0.35 -11.26
CA LEU A 29 -7.70 1.06 -11.06
C LEU A 29 -6.64 -0.02 -11.31
N ARG A 30 -6.33 -0.27 -12.59
CA ARG A 30 -5.19 -1.06 -12.94
C ARG A 30 -3.98 -0.28 -12.46
N PRO A 31 -2.95 -0.94 -11.94
CA PRO A 31 -1.62 -0.34 -11.99
C PRO A 31 -1.36 0.09 -13.43
N TYR A 32 -0.73 1.25 -13.61
CA TYR A 32 -0.33 1.78 -14.90
C TYR A 32 0.19 0.65 -15.82
N PRO A 33 -0.36 0.42 -17.03
CA PRO A 33 0.12 -0.66 -17.87
C PRO A 33 1.42 -0.27 -18.56
N LYS A 34 2.54 -0.87 -18.16
CA LYS A 34 3.74 -1.01 -19.01
C LYS A 34 3.73 -2.41 -19.61
N ARG A 35 3.73 -2.48 -20.94
CA ARG A 35 3.67 -3.73 -21.71
C ARG A 35 5.10 -4.26 -21.90
N VAL A 36 5.48 -5.34 -21.23
CA VAL A 36 6.60 -6.21 -21.67
C VAL A 36 6.33 -7.66 -21.24
N GLY A 37 6.44 -8.59 -22.19
CA GLY A 37 6.96 -9.94 -21.94
C GLY A 37 6.04 -10.99 -21.32
N SER A 38 5.80 -12.06 -22.07
CA SER A 38 5.02 -13.25 -21.70
C SER A 38 5.91 -14.29 -20.99
N SER A 39 5.56 -14.73 -19.77
CA SER A 39 5.41 -16.15 -19.37
C SER A 39 5.35 -16.33 -17.84
N VAL A 40 4.68 -17.41 -17.44
CA VAL A 40 4.11 -17.70 -16.12
C VAL A 40 4.85 -18.86 -15.45
N LEU A 41 5.16 -18.70 -14.14
CA LEU A 41 5.24 -19.62 -12.99
C LEU A 41 5.55 -21.14 -13.17
N MET A 42 6.30 -21.72 -12.22
CA MET A 42 5.75 -22.52 -11.09
C MET A 42 6.84 -22.97 -10.11
N ALA A 43 6.66 -22.68 -8.81
CA ALA A 43 7.39 -23.26 -7.69
C ALA A 43 6.67 -24.53 -7.19
N GLY A 44 7.41 -25.64 -7.09
CA GLY A 44 6.94 -26.92 -6.56
C GLY A 44 7.00 -26.98 -5.04
N ARG A 45 5.90 -27.43 -4.43
CA ARG A 45 5.73 -27.70 -3.00
C ARG A 45 6.17 -29.14 -2.70
N GLU A 46 7.02 -29.36 -1.70
CA GLU A 46 7.17 -30.68 -1.08
C GLU A 46 6.41 -30.73 0.24
N THR A 47 5.65 -31.82 0.37
CA THR A 47 4.80 -32.18 1.49
C THR A 47 5.53 -33.26 2.27
N VAL A 48 5.65 -33.15 3.60
CA VAL A 48 6.06 -34.28 4.45
C VAL A 48 5.11 -34.43 5.64
N PHE A 49 4.94 -35.70 5.98
CA PHE A 49 3.82 -36.40 6.58
C PHE A 49 3.84 -36.41 8.12
N LEU A 50 2.63 -36.54 8.66
CA LEU A 50 2.15 -37.13 9.94
C LEU A 50 3.15 -37.65 10.99
N GLY A 51 2.88 -37.24 12.23
CA GLY A 51 3.16 -38.00 13.45
C GLY A 51 2.10 -37.71 14.52
N CYS A 52 1.15 -38.61 14.68
CA CYS A 52 0.15 -38.61 15.76
C CYS A 52 0.76 -39.28 17.01
N GLY A 53 0.63 -38.66 18.18
CA GLY A 53 0.97 -39.25 19.47
C GLY A 53 0.04 -38.71 20.54
N GLU A 54 -1.05 -39.43 20.79
CA GLU A 54 -1.96 -39.22 21.92
C GLU A 54 -1.35 -39.81 23.20
N HIS A 55 -1.28 -39.00 24.26
CA HIS A 55 -1.33 -39.52 25.63
C HIS A 55 -2.21 -38.60 26.50
N ALA A 56 -3.25 -39.22 27.06
CA ALA A 56 -4.24 -38.63 27.95
C ALA A 56 -3.67 -38.29 29.34
N GLY A 57 -4.15 -37.21 29.97
CA GLY A 57 -3.92 -37.03 31.40
C GLY A 57 -4.24 -35.67 32.03
N ARG A 58 -5.50 -35.52 32.45
CA ARG A 58 -6.00 -34.76 33.61
C ARG A 58 -6.02 -33.22 33.59
N ARG A 59 -7.23 -32.72 33.89
CA ARG A 59 -7.66 -31.34 34.12
C ARG A 59 -7.33 -30.91 35.54
N LEU A 60 -6.59 -29.81 35.70
CA LEU A 60 -6.63 -28.92 36.87
C LEU A 60 -6.32 -27.48 36.40
N GLU A 61 -7.27 -26.57 36.63
CA GLU A 61 -7.17 -25.11 36.58
C GLU A 61 -7.51 -24.59 38.00
N PRO A 62 -7.31 -23.31 38.38
CA PRO A 62 -6.67 -22.18 37.68
C PRO A 62 -5.67 -21.39 38.56
N SER A 63 -4.84 -20.51 37.98
CA SER A 63 -4.56 -19.22 38.65
C SER A 63 -4.15 -18.12 37.67
N CYS A 64 -4.89 -17.02 37.79
CA CYS A 64 -4.69 -15.68 37.26
C CYS A 64 -3.24 -15.33 36.86
N GLY A 65 -3.08 -15.00 35.58
CA GLY A 65 -1.94 -14.26 35.06
C GLY A 65 -2.41 -13.56 33.79
N ASP A 66 -2.87 -12.32 33.94
CA ASP A 66 -3.22 -11.39 32.87
C ASP A 66 -2.04 -11.28 31.89
N ARG A 67 -2.06 -12.13 30.87
CA ARG A 67 -1.29 -11.96 29.66
C ARG A 67 -2.25 -11.40 28.63
N ARG A 68 -2.27 -10.07 28.51
CA ARG A 68 -2.77 -9.36 27.34
C ARG A 68 -2.15 -9.97 26.09
N ARG A 69 -2.80 -11.00 25.55
CA ARG A 69 -2.54 -11.52 24.22
C ARG A 69 -2.95 -10.39 23.31
N ARG A 70 -1.97 -9.66 22.77
CA ARG A 70 -2.20 -8.78 21.62
C ARG A 70 -2.85 -9.66 20.57
N ALA A 71 -4.14 -9.44 20.33
CA ALA A 71 -4.85 -10.05 19.22
C ALA A 71 -4.03 -9.69 17.98
N HIS A 72 -3.44 -10.70 17.36
CA HIS A 72 -2.89 -10.56 16.03
C HIS A 72 -4.12 -10.41 15.14
N VAL A 73 -4.47 -9.17 14.81
CA VAL A 73 -5.50 -8.90 13.82
C VAL A 73 -4.89 -9.30 12.48
N SER A 74 -5.21 -10.51 12.04
CA SER A 74 -4.97 -10.97 10.68
C SER A 74 -5.69 -10.01 9.73
N SER A 75 -4.91 -9.30 8.91
CA SER A 75 -5.33 -8.29 7.94
C SER A 75 -6.15 -8.81 6.75
N ASP A 76 -6.47 -10.10 6.74
CA ASP A 76 -6.86 -10.83 5.53
C ASP A 76 -8.35 -10.65 5.14
N GLY A 77 -9.02 -9.63 5.67
CA GLY A 77 -10.44 -9.35 5.40
C GLY A 77 -10.80 -7.87 5.21
N LEU A 78 -9.82 -6.96 5.18
CA LEU A 78 -10.08 -5.53 4.97
C LEU A 78 -10.07 -5.22 3.48
N GLU A 79 -11.25 -5.05 2.88
CA GLU A 79 -11.38 -4.55 1.51
C GLU A 79 -10.89 -3.09 1.43
N GLY A 80 -10.17 -2.72 0.36
CA GLY A 80 -9.66 -1.36 0.12
C GLY A 80 -8.18 -1.14 0.48
N LYS A 81 -7.59 -0.07 -0.06
CA LYS A 81 -6.19 0.34 0.14
C LYS A 81 -6.12 1.69 0.86
N LEU A 82 -5.05 1.93 1.61
CA LEU A 82 -4.74 3.27 2.11
C LEU A 82 -4.25 4.12 0.94
N VAL A 83 -4.84 5.30 0.79
CA VAL A 83 -4.50 6.25 -0.29
C VAL A 83 -4.10 7.59 0.33
N ARG A 84 -3.35 8.41 -0.41
CA ARG A 84 -3.06 9.79 -0.01
C ARG A 84 -4.35 10.61 0.04
N ASP A 85 -4.36 11.63 0.90
CA ASP A 85 -5.55 12.43 1.20
C ASP A 85 -6.23 13.06 -0.01
N ARG A 86 -5.45 13.40 -1.05
CA ARG A 86 -5.94 14.05 -2.28
C ARG A 86 -6.44 13.09 -3.37
N ILE A 87 -6.30 11.78 -3.17
CA ILE A 87 -6.72 10.79 -4.17
C ILE A 87 -8.24 10.83 -4.43
N PRO A 88 -9.12 10.98 -3.42
CA PRO A 88 -10.56 11.10 -3.67
C PRO A 88 -10.90 12.31 -4.55
N GLU A 89 -10.23 13.45 -4.35
CA GLU A 89 -10.42 14.67 -5.15
C GLU A 89 -10.00 14.44 -6.59
N ILE A 90 -8.82 13.85 -6.81
CA ILE A 90 -8.33 13.49 -8.14
C ILE A 90 -9.30 12.52 -8.85
N ILE A 91 -9.89 11.57 -8.14
CA ILE A 91 -10.91 10.66 -8.72
C ILE A 91 -12.16 11.43 -9.16
N ARG A 92 -12.63 12.40 -8.37
CA ARG A 92 -13.78 13.26 -8.72
C ARG A 92 -13.48 14.15 -9.92
N GLU A 93 -12.29 14.73 -9.99
CA GLU A 93 -11.83 15.55 -11.12
C GLU A 93 -11.79 14.75 -12.43
N ASN A 94 -11.50 13.46 -12.35
CA ASN A 94 -11.55 12.53 -13.49
C ASN A 94 -12.97 12.01 -13.82
N GLY A 95 -14.01 12.55 -13.18
CA GLY A 95 -15.41 12.22 -13.46
C GLY A 95 -15.93 10.93 -12.82
N ALA A 96 -15.18 10.34 -11.88
CA ALA A 96 -15.60 9.16 -11.13
C ALA A 96 -16.02 9.52 -9.70
N VAL A 97 -16.80 8.64 -9.05
CA VAL A 97 -17.25 8.85 -7.66
C VAL A 97 -16.43 7.95 -6.72
N PRO A 98 -15.55 8.50 -5.87
CA PRO A 98 -14.78 7.70 -4.93
C PRO A 98 -15.65 7.18 -3.78
N VAL A 99 -15.47 5.91 -3.42
CA VAL A 99 -16.04 5.31 -2.19
C VAL A 99 -14.93 5.27 -1.15
N THR A 100 -15.08 6.01 -0.06
CA THR A 100 -14.04 6.19 0.97
C THR A 100 -14.66 6.29 2.35
N TYR A 101 -13.85 5.99 3.36
CA TYR A 101 -14.14 6.26 4.76
C TYR A 101 -12.83 6.60 5.47
N VAL A 102 -12.93 7.14 6.67
CA VAL A 102 -11.78 7.43 7.53
C VAL A 102 -11.61 6.27 8.50
N ALA A 103 -10.46 5.60 8.44
CA ALA A 103 -10.13 4.50 9.34
C ALA A 103 -9.99 5.00 10.79
N ASP A 104 -10.33 4.15 11.76
CA ASP A 104 -9.94 4.40 13.14
C ASP A 104 -8.43 4.25 13.35
N ARG A 105 -7.94 4.53 14.56
CA ARG A 105 -6.49 4.51 14.82
C ARG A 105 -5.85 3.13 14.65
N ASP A 106 -6.50 2.07 15.11
CA ASP A 106 -5.92 0.72 15.07
C ASP A 106 -5.97 0.16 13.64
N GLU A 107 -7.04 0.44 12.92
CA GLU A 107 -7.14 0.13 11.50
C GLU A 107 -6.13 0.94 10.67
N TYR A 108 -6.00 2.25 10.90
CA TYR A 108 -5.03 3.10 10.22
C TYR A 108 -3.60 2.57 10.36
N ARG A 109 -3.23 2.14 11.57
CA ARG A 109 -1.94 1.49 11.84
C ARG A 109 -1.73 0.20 11.05
N ALA A 110 -2.74 -0.65 10.99
CA ALA A 110 -2.67 -1.87 10.20
C ALA A 110 -2.52 -1.55 8.71
N ARG A 111 -3.27 -0.55 8.22
CA ARG A 111 -3.23 -0.08 6.83
C ARG A 111 -1.92 0.59 6.45
N LEU A 112 -1.28 1.37 7.34
CA LEU A 112 0.06 1.91 7.12
C LEU A 112 1.13 0.81 6.97
N ARG A 113 1.06 -0.24 7.80
CA ARG A 113 1.98 -1.39 7.68
C ARG A 113 1.78 -2.15 6.37
N ALA A 114 0.53 -2.36 5.97
CA ALA A 114 0.21 -2.95 4.68
C ALA A 114 0.72 -2.07 3.53
N LYS A 115 0.54 -0.75 3.64
CA LYS A 115 1.02 0.22 2.65
C LYS A 115 2.54 0.20 2.52
N LEU A 116 3.28 0.12 3.63
CA LEU A 116 4.75 -0.03 3.59
C LEU A 116 5.16 -1.29 2.81
N GLY A 117 4.46 -2.40 3.03
CA GLY A 117 4.71 -3.65 2.29
C GLY A 117 4.42 -3.52 0.80
N GLU A 118 3.34 -2.81 0.43
CA GLU A 118 2.99 -2.50 -0.96
C GLU A 118 4.09 -1.69 -1.66
N GLU A 119 4.48 -0.55 -1.10
CA GLU A 119 5.49 0.35 -1.71
C GLU A 119 6.88 -0.31 -1.80
N VAL A 120 7.25 -1.13 -0.81
CA VAL A 120 8.50 -1.93 -0.88
C VAL A 120 8.42 -2.97 -2.00
N ALA A 121 7.28 -3.65 -2.15
CA ALA A 121 7.11 -4.62 -3.24
C ALA A 121 7.14 -3.93 -4.61
N GLU A 122 6.51 -2.76 -4.74
CA GLU A 122 6.54 -1.94 -5.97
C GLU A 122 7.98 -1.49 -6.29
N PHE A 123 8.74 -1.01 -5.29
CA PHE A 123 10.15 -0.66 -5.46
C PHE A 123 11.02 -1.84 -5.91
N LEU A 124 10.79 -3.05 -5.37
CA LEU A 124 11.57 -4.23 -5.73
C LEU A 124 11.32 -4.71 -7.17
N GLU A 125 10.13 -4.44 -7.71
CA GLU A 125 9.74 -4.78 -9.09
C GLU A 125 9.95 -3.61 -10.08
N ALA A 126 10.26 -2.41 -9.58
CA ALA A 126 10.41 -1.20 -10.38
C ALA A 126 11.66 -1.23 -11.26
N ASP A 127 11.54 -0.60 -12.44
CA ASP A 127 12.68 -0.27 -13.28
C ASP A 127 13.39 1.01 -12.77
N ALA A 128 14.53 1.35 -13.36
CA ALA A 128 15.33 2.50 -12.94
C ALA A 128 14.58 3.84 -13.04
N ASP A 129 13.58 3.95 -13.92
CA ASP A 129 12.83 5.18 -14.14
C ASP A 129 11.71 5.35 -13.09
N SER A 130 11.11 4.25 -12.63
CA SER A 130 10.03 4.23 -11.64
C SER A 130 10.53 4.13 -10.19
N ALA A 131 11.70 3.52 -9.96
CA ALA A 131 12.25 3.32 -8.61
C ALA A 131 12.33 4.59 -7.72
N PRO A 132 12.66 5.80 -8.23
CA PRO A 132 12.67 7.00 -7.41
C PRO A 132 11.29 7.39 -6.85
N GLU A 133 10.21 7.14 -7.60
CA GLU A 133 8.84 7.41 -7.13
C GLU A 133 8.45 6.46 -6.01
N GLU A 134 8.78 5.17 -6.15
CA GLU A 134 8.49 4.16 -5.11
C GLU A 134 9.32 4.39 -3.84
N LEU A 135 10.58 4.84 -3.97
CA LEU A 135 11.38 5.26 -2.81
C LEU A 135 10.77 6.46 -2.08
N ALA A 136 10.19 7.41 -2.82
CA ALA A 136 9.47 8.53 -2.20
C ALA A 136 8.19 8.05 -1.49
N GLY A 137 7.50 7.06 -2.06
CA GLY A 137 6.37 6.37 -1.42
C GLY A 137 6.76 5.69 -0.12
N ILE A 138 7.85 4.90 -0.12
CA ILE A 138 8.40 4.27 1.10
C ILE A 138 8.73 5.33 2.16
N LEU A 139 9.38 6.44 1.77
CA LEU A 139 9.75 7.50 2.70
C LEU A 139 8.52 8.16 3.34
N GLU A 140 7.48 8.46 2.55
CA GLU A 140 6.21 9.01 3.03
C GLU A 140 5.56 8.09 4.09
N VAL A 141 5.51 6.78 3.83
CA VAL A 141 4.92 5.82 4.77
C VAL A 141 5.75 5.70 6.04
N ILE A 142 7.09 5.77 5.95
CA ILE A 142 7.98 5.78 7.13
C ILE A 142 7.70 7.01 8.01
N GLN A 143 7.52 8.19 7.41
CA GLN A 143 7.19 9.41 8.16
C GLN A 143 5.82 9.27 8.86
N ALA A 144 4.79 8.81 8.14
CA ALA A 144 3.45 8.60 8.71
C ALA A 144 3.46 7.56 9.86
N LEU A 145 4.26 6.50 9.74
CA LEU A 145 4.45 5.52 10.82
C LEU A 145 5.18 6.13 12.03
N ALA A 146 6.15 7.00 11.81
CA ALA A 146 6.85 7.70 12.88
C ALA A 146 5.89 8.62 13.65
N GLU A 147 5.10 9.40 12.93
CA GLU A 147 4.08 10.28 13.50
C GLU A 147 3.03 9.51 14.30
N ASP A 148 2.51 8.37 13.80
CA ASP A 148 1.57 7.52 14.55
C ASP A 148 2.19 6.95 15.86
N MET A 149 3.50 6.73 15.87
CA MET A 149 4.25 6.32 17.06
C MET A 149 4.55 7.49 18.01
N GLY A 150 4.20 8.73 17.63
CA GLY A 150 4.48 9.94 18.39
C GLY A 150 5.93 10.40 18.28
N LEU A 151 6.61 10.05 17.19
CA LEU A 151 7.95 10.52 16.89
C LEU A 151 7.88 11.73 15.97
N GLU A 152 8.61 12.79 16.33
CA GLU A 152 8.89 13.89 15.42
C GLU A 152 9.85 13.42 14.31
N PRO A 153 9.74 13.95 13.07
CA PRO A 153 10.62 13.59 11.96
C PRO A 153 12.12 13.66 12.33
N GLU A 154 12.53 14.68 13.08
CA GLU A 154 13.91 14.87 13.51
C GLU A 154 14.39 13.81 14.50
N GLN A 155 13.48 13.20 15.28
CA GLN A 155 13.85 12.14 16.21
C GLN A 155 14.20 10.86 15.48
N LEU A 156 13.42 10.47 14.46
CA LEU A 156 13.73 9.31 13.64
C LEU A 156 15.07 9.46 12.93
N GLU A 157 15.32 10.65 12.37
CA GLU A 157 16.57 10.97 11.68
C GLU A 157 17.77 10.97 12.66
N LYS A 158 17.60 11.47 13.89
CA LYS A 158 18.64 11.37 14.94
C LYS A 158 18.98 9.92 15.25
N ILE A 159 17.98 9.04 15.38
CA ILE A 159 18.19 7.60 15.61
C ILE A 159 18.94 6.97 14.43
N ARG A 160 18.59 7.31 13.19
CA ARG A 160 19.27 6.82 11.98
C ARG A 160 20.75 7.25 11.96
N ARG A 161 21.05 8.52 12.22
CA ARG A 161 22.43 9.03 12.26
C ARG A 161 23.25 8.40 13.38
N ALA A 162 22.70 8.30 14.60
CA ALA A 162 23.42 7.67 15.71
C ALA A 162 23.83 6.23 15.37
N LYS A 163 22.96 5.45 14.69
CA LYS A 163 23.32 4.11 14.21
C LYS A 163 24.42 4.14 13.15
N ALA A 164 24.37 5.11 12.22
CA ALA A 164 25.39 5.26 11.19
C ALA A 164 26.74 5.69 11.77
N ASP A 165 26.75 6.54 12.79
CA ASP A 165 27.96 6.98 13.49
C ASP A 165 28.57 5.85 14.33
N GLU A 166 27.72 5.05 15.01
CA GLU A 166 28.16 3.92 15.85
C GLU A 166 28.64 2.72 15.01
N ARG A 167 27.98 2.42 13.88
CA ARG A 167 28.12 1.14 13.16
C ARG A 167 28.52 1.28 11.69
N GLY A 168 28.67 2.51 11.20
CA GLY A 168 28.84 2.80 9.79
C GLY A 168 27.52 2.79 9.00
N GLY A 169 27.61 3.23 7.74
CA GLY A 169 26.53 3.13 6.77
C GLY A 169 26.76 2.01 5.76
N PHE A 170 26.02 2.04 4.65
CA PHE A 170 26.16 1.05 3.57
C PHE A 170 27.14 1.47 2.46
N ALA A 171 27.91 2.56 2.66
CA ALA A 171 28.80 3.13 1.64
C ALA A 171 29.93 2.17 1.21
N ASP A 172 30.45 1.37 2.15
CA ASP A 172 31.56 0.45 1.88
C ASP A 172 31.11 -0.86 1.20
N ARG A 173 29.80 -1.08 1.02
CA ARG A 173 29.21 -2.26 0.34
C ARG A 173 29.66 -3.60 0.94
N VAL A 174 29.86 -3.64 2.25
CA VAL A 174 30.30 -4.85 2.98
C VAL A 174 29.16 -5.85 3.09
N VAL A 175 29.44 -7.13 2.77
CA VAL A 175 28.51 -8.26 2.91
C VAL A 175 29.08 -9.27 3.92
N TRP A 176 28.34 -9.57 4.98
CA TRP A 176 28.73 -10.53 6.02
C TRP A 176 28.35 -11.97 5.63
N THR A 177 29.31 -12.91 5.72
CA THR A 177 29.12 -14.32 5.36
C THR A 177 29.37 -15.31 6.51
N GLY A 178 29.56 -14.82 7.74
CA GLY A 178 29.77 -15.63 8.95
C GLY A 178 31.12 -15.37 9.64
N ASN A 179 31.34 -16.07 10.76
CA ASN A 179 32.57 -16.03 11.55
C ASN A 179 33.24 -17.41 11.51
N ARG A 180 34.58 -17.46 11.48
CA ARG A 180 35.36 -18.70 11.60
C ARG A 180 36.01 -18.81 12.97
#